data_AF-A0A2U4FBA1-F1
#
_entry.id   AF-A0A2U4FBA1-F1
#
_cell.length_a   1.000
_cell.length_b   1.000
_cell.length_c   1.000
_cell.angle_alpha   90.00
_cell.angle_beta   90.00
_cell.angle_gamma   90.00
#
_symmetry.space_group_name_H-M   'P 1'
#
loop_
_entity.id
_entity.type
_entity.pdbx_description
1 polymer ?
#
loop_
_entity_poly.entity_id
_entity_poly.type
_entity_poly.pdbx_seq_one_letter_code
_entity_poly.pdbx_strand_id
1 'polypeptide(L)'
;MSFTIPDLLKESKKNKLICLSTGIYEKKYLYFLLENHREIIDYICNPSELELIDNIRKYPNFNKDFEQIDGRYKNADEASKAINEILEIVQLKLEDQFALVNDNSNYILAMITDCDKGPLDAFNKLKNDVMETINRNNYNIDYYFIFSYRGFEDWMKFYLENGECISNLQNIKDNIKSMIKEKHSTIFNRHRDAINKYRQLTNYNSPLDNYESIIDYPYSDFPYFLEYLEQQYNIPI
;
A
#
# COMPACT_ATOMS: atom_id res chain seq x y z
N MET A 1 2.40 -10.78 -19.10
CA MET A 1 3.66 -11.36 -18.60
C MET A 1 3.37 -11.88 -17.20
N SER A 2 3.32 -13.20 -17.02
CA SER A 2 3.01 -13.81 -15.73
C SER A 2 3.90 -13.27 -14.62
N PHE A 3 3.29 -12.72 -13.57
CA PHE A 3 3.94 -12.40 -12.31
C PHE A 3 4.66 -13.62 -11.77
N THR A 4 5.97 -13.58 -11.91
CA THR A 4 6.85 -14.50 -11.22
C THR A 4 7.15 -13.79 -9.92
N ILE A 5 6.54 -14.24 -8.82
CA ILE A 5 6.88 -13.74 -7.48
C ILE A 5 8.38 -13.90 -7.32
N PRO A 6 9.14 -12.81 -7.10
CA PRO A 6 10.55 -12.97 -6.84
C PRO A 6 10.69 -13.78 -5.55
N ASP A 7 11.43 -14.88 -5.63
CA ASP A 7 11.80 -15.67 -4.45
C ASP A 7 12.81 -14.86 -3.63
N LEU A 8 12.28 -14.02 -2.73
CA LEU A 8 13.06 -13.11 -1.88
C LEU A 8 13.55 -13.79 -0.60
N LEU A 9 13.24 -15.08 -0.41
CA LEU A 9 13.82 -15.90 0.66
C LEU A 9 15.28 -16.30 0.38
N LYS A 10 15.94 -15.65 -0.58
CA LYS A 10 17.37 -15.83 -0.79
C LYS A 10 18.16 -15.18 0.36
N GLU A 11 18.71 -16.06 1.18
CA GLU A 11 19.76 -15.83 2.18
C GLU A 11 19.32 -15.25 3.54
N SER A 12 20.20 -15.40 4.53
CA SER A 12 20.06 -15.05 5.96
C SER A 12 19.89 -13.56 6.28
N LYS A 13 19.29 -12.79 5.35
CA LYS A 13 19.06 -11.36 5.47
C LYS A 13 17.76 -11.10 6.22
N LYS A 14 17.71 -9.99 6.96
CA LYS A 14 16.45 -9.52 7.54
C LYS A 14 15.57 -8.97 6.43
N ASN A 15 14.26 -9.20 6.50
CA ASN A 15 13.32 -8.54 5.61
C ASN A 15 12.79 -7.28 6.30
N LYS A 16 12.62 -6.21 5.54
CA LYS A 16 12.12 -4.93 6.04
C LYS A 16 11.07 -4.36 5.12
N LEU A 17 10.00 -3.81 5.68
CA LEU A 17 8.98 -3.08 4.95
C LEU A 17 9.16 -1.58 5.17
N ILE A 18 9.39 -0.83 4.10
CA ILE A 18 9.28 0.63 4.06
C ILE A 18 7.86 0.97 3.62
N CYS A 19 7.14 1.77 4.41
CA CYS A 19 5.82 2.26 4.03
C CYS A 19 5.86 3.78 3.78
N LEU A 20 5.68 4.19 2.54
CA LEU A 20 5.50 5.58 2.15
C LEU A 20 4.01 5.89 2.07
N SER A 21 3.50 6.66 3.00
CA SER A 21 2.09 7.02 3.07
C SER A 21 1.90 8.35 3.79
N THR A 22 0.93 9.13 3.34
CA THR A 22 0.41 10.30 4.04
C THR A 22 -0.68 9.94 5.07
N GLY A 23 -1.34 8.79 4.91
CA GLY A 23 -2.46 8.31 5.71
C GLY A 23 -2.00 7.53 6.93
N ILE A 24 -2.42 8.01 8.10
CA ILE A 24 -2.02 7.47 9.39
C ILE A 24 -2.69 6.14 9.72
N TYR A 25 -3.91 5.89 9.21
CA TYR A 25 -4.66 4.67 9.49
C TYR A 25 -4.11 3.48 8.70
N GLU A 26 -3.69 3.73 7.46
CA GLU A 26 -3.11 2.75 6.56
C GLU A 26 -1.74 2.31 7.07
N LYS A 27 -0.89 3.26 7.52
CA LYS A 27 0.36 2.96 8.22
C LYS A 27 0.12 2.13 9.48
N LYS A 28 -0.85 2.52 10.31
CA LYS A 28 -1.20 1.80 11.53
C LYS A 28 -1.70 0.39 11.25
N TYR A 29 -2.50 0.21 10.21
CA TYR A 29 -2.96 -1.11 9.77
C TYR A 29 -1.77 -2.00 9.39
N LEU A 30 -0.86 -1.53 8.53
CA LEU A 30 0.31 -2.33 8.11
C LEU A 30 1.23 -2.65 9.28
N TYR A 31 1.42 -1.69 10.19
CA TYR A 31 2.19 -1.90 11.42
C TYR A 31 1.56 -2.99 12.30
N PHE A 32 0.25 -2.93 12.58
CA PHE A 32 -0.44 -3.95 13.38
C PHE A 32 -0.49 -5.32 12.70
N LEU A 33 -0.59 -5.36 11.37
CA LEU A 33 -0.51 -6.59 10.61
C LEU A 33 0.83 -7.30 10.82
N LEU A 34 1.94 -6.56 10.90
CA LEU A 34 3.29 -7.12 10.97
C LEU A 34 3.89 -7.18 12.39
N GLU A 35 3.24 -6.57 13.38
CA GLU A 35 3.82 -6.40 14.72
C GLU A 35 4.22 -7.74 15.40
N ASN A 36 3.46 -8.81 15.14
CA ASN A 36 3.67 -10.15 15.71
C ASN A 36 4.60 -11.00 14.83
N HIS A 37 5.05 -10.43 13.72
CA HIS A 37 5.88 -11.06 12.68
C HIS A 37 7.17 -10.28 12.44
N ARG A 38 7.59 -9.40 13.36
CA ARG A 38 8.81 -8.58 13.26
C ARG A 38 10.09 -9.38 13.08
N GLU A 39 10.12 -10.60 13.58
CA GLU A 39 11.27 -11.51 13.39
C GLU A 39 11.40 -11.98 11.93
N ILE A 40 10.29 -11.94 11.18
CA ILE A 40 10.22 -12.35 9.78
C ILE A 40 10.37 -11.12 8.86
N ILE A 41 9.59 -10.07 9.14
CA ILE A 41 9.62 -8.80 8.40
C ILE A 41 9.45 -7.62 9.37
N ASP A 42 10.43 -6.73 9.41
CA ASP A 42 10.43 -5.57 10.29
C ASP A 42 9.78 -4.37 9.59
N TYR A 43 8.79 -3.74 10.22
CA TYR A 43 8.16 -2.53 9.70
C TYR A 43 9.04 -1.33 10.07
N ILE A 44 9.71 -0.74 9.07
CA ILE A 44 10.55 0.44 9.30
C ILE A 44 9.64 1.63 9.58
N CYS A 45 9.79 2.19 10.77
CA CYS A 45 9.09 3.39 11.21
C CYS A 45 10.08 4.33 11.90
N ASN A 46 9.97 5.63 11.62
CA ASN A 46 10.69 6.64 12.38
C ASN A 46 10.01 6.79 13.76
N PRO A 47 10.77 6.99 14.87
CA PRO A 47 10.20 7.25 16.19
C PRO A 47 9.10 8.33 16.23
N SER A 48 9.19 9.37 15.39
CA SER A 48 8.13 10.38 15.26
C SER A 48 6.84 9.83 14.66
N GLU A 49 6.92 8.81 13.79
CA GLU A 49 5.77 8.08 13.25
C GLU A 49 5.14 7.14 14.26
N LEU A 50 5.94 6.53 15.15
CA LEU A 50 5.41 5.73 16.27
C LEU A 50 4.59 6.59 17.23
N GLU A 51 5.11 7.76 17.61
CA GLU A 51 4.35 8.72 18.45
C GLU A 51 3.04 9.17 17.79
N LEU A 52 3.02 9.30 16.45
CA LEU A 52 1.82 9.61 15.66
C LEU A 52 0.82 8.45 15.67
N ILE A 53 1.28 7.21 15.41
CA ILE A 53 0.46 5.98 15.45
C ILE A 53 -0.25 5.83 16.80
N ASP A 54 0.41 6.23 17.89
CA ASP A 54 -0.13 6.20 19.24
C ASP A 54 -1.03 7.41 19.55
N ASN A 55 -0.79 8.58 18.95
CA ASN A 55 -1.48 9.85 19.25
C ASN A 55 -2.34 10.44 18.10
N ILE A 56 -3.06 9.59 17.35
CA ILE A 56 -3.89 9.94 16.16
C ILE A 56 -4.73 11.24 16.27
N ARG A 57 -5.13 11.68 17.47
CA ARG A 57 -5.93 12.90 17.68
C ARG A 57 -5.16 14.23 17.64
N LYS A 58 -3.83 14.24 17.85
CA LYS A 58 -3.07 15.48 18.04
C LYS A 58 -2.63 16.18 16.76
N TYR A 59 -2.57 15.49 15.62
CA TYR A 59 -1.95 16.03 14.40
C TYR A 59 -2.80 15.79 13.14
N PRO A 60 -3.92 16.50 12.97
CA PRO A 60 -4.81 16.33 11.81
C PRO A 60 -4.20 16.79 10.46
N ASN A 61 -3.07 17.50 10.46
CA ASN A 61 -2.46 18.14 9.27
C ASN A 61 -1.05 17.61 8.91
N PHE A 62 -0.61 16.48 9.45
CA PHE A 62 0.82 16.10 9.39
C PHE A 62 1.31 15.55 8.04
N ASN A 63 0.50 15.49 6.99
CA ASN A 63 0.94 14.83 5.76
C ASN A 63 0.15 15.34 4.57
N LYS A 64 0.69 16.33 3.86
CA LYS A 64 0.20 16.79 2.55
C LYS A 64 1.14 16.35 1.42
N ASP A 65 1.84 15.23 1.62
CA ASP A 65 3.02 14.89 0.84
C ASP A 65 2.74 13.86 -0.27
N PHE A 66 1.52 13.80 -0.81
CA PHE A 66 1.28 13.15 -2.10
C PHE A 66 0.14 13.92 -2.77
N GLU A 67 0.43 14.64 -3.86
CA GLU A 67 -0.63 15.20 -4.68
C GLU A 67 -1.45 14.06 -5.29
N GLN A 68 -2.76 14.28 -5.42
CA GLN A 68 -3.66 13.29 -6.02
C GLN A 68 -3.30 13.13 -7.50
N ILE A 69 -3.59 11.99 -8.13
CA ILE A 69 -3.76 11.93 -9.59
C ILE A 69 -5.27 11.95 -9.82
N ASP A 70 -5.85 13.11 -10.15
CA ASP A 70 -7.27 13.34 -10.39
C ASP A 70 -7.58 13.21 -11.88
N GLY A 71 -8.77 12.70 -12.23
CA GLY A 71 -9.29 12.73 -13.61
C GLY A 71 -9.48 14.15 -14.14
N ARG A 72 -9.39 15.16 -13.27
CA ARG A 72 -9.24 16.59 -13.62
C ARG A 72 -7.87 16.97 -14.16
N TYR A 73 -6.85 16.12 -14.09
CA TYR A 73 -5.65 16.28 -14.92
C TYR A 73 -6.04 15.90 -16.34
N LYS A 74 -6.61 16.87 -17.04
CA LYS A 74 -7.37 16.69 -18.30
C LYS A 74 -6.48 16.31 -19.47
N ASN A 75 -5.16 16.35 -19.28
CA ASN A 75 -4.16 16.08 -20.30
C ASN A 75 -2.92 15.40 -19.70
N ALA A 76 -2.09 14.86 -20.59
CA ALA A 76 -0.89 14.11 -20.22
C ALA A 76 0.17 14.95 -19.48
N ASP A 77 0.22 16.25 -19.72
CA ASP A 77 1.20 17.16 -19.10
C ASP A 77 0.88 17.36 -17.61
N GLU A 78 -0.38 17.61 -17.30
CA GLU A 78 -0.90 17.75 -15.94
C GLU A 78 -0.71 16.46 -15.12
N ALA A 79 -1.01 15.30 -15.72
CA ALA A 79 -0.76 14.01 -15.09
C ALA A 79 0.75 13.76 -14.86
N SER A 80 1.59 14.13 -15.83
CA SER A 80 3.05 14.00 -15.71
C SER A 80 3.61 14.88 -14.60
N LYS A 81 3.05 16.08 -14.40
CA LYS A 81 3.44 16.96 -13.30
C LYS A 81 3.14 16.35 -11.93
N ALA A 82 1.91 15.85 -11.73
CA ALA A 82 1.53 15.19 -10.48
C ALA A 82 2.39 13.95 -10.21
N ILE A 83 2.70 13.16 -11.24
CA ILE A 83 3.61 12.02 -11.12
C ILE A 83 5.01 12.48 -10.68
N ASN A 84 5.58 13.52 -11.30
CA ASN A 84 6.90 14.03 -10.91
C ASN A 84 6.95 14.48 -9.44
N GLU A 85 5.92 15.16 -8.96
CA GLU A 85 5.84 15.57 -7.55
C GLU A 85 5.77 14.36 -6.60
N ILE A 86 5.02 13.31 -6.96
CA ILE A 86 5.00 12.04 -6.22
C ILE A 86 6.41 11.42 -6.20
N LEU A 87 7.11 11.41 -7.34
CA LEU A 87 8.45 10.81 -7.45
C LEU A 87 9.50 11.57 -6.65
N GLU A 88 9.46 12.91 -6.64
CA GLU A 88 10.34 13.74 -5.81
C GLU A 88 10.18 13.38 -4.33
N ILE A 89 8.93 13.19 -3.88
CA ILE A 89 8.66 12.81 -2.48
C ILE A 89 9.10 11.37 -2.20
N VAL A 90 8.86 10.44 -3.13
CA VAL A 90 9.36 9.05 -3.01
C VAL A 90 10.87 9.06 -2.84
N GLN A 91 11.59 9.79 -3.68
CA GLN A 91 13.03 9.90 -3.60
C GLN A 91 13.47 10.44 -2.23
N LEU A 92 12.95 11.60 -1.82
CA LEU A 92 13.31 12.21 -0.53
C LEU A 92 13.05 11.27 0.65
N LYS A 93 11.88 10.61 0.68
CA LYS A 93 11.55 9.69 1.78
C LYS A 93 12.41 8.43 1.74
N LEU A 94 12.74 7.90 0.57
CA LEU A 94 13.65 6.76 0.48
C LEU A 94 15.08 7.14 0.93
N GLU A 95 15.57 8.33 0.55
CA GLU A 95 16.85 8.85 1.06
C GLU A 95 16.86 8.91 2.59
N ASP A 96 15.82 9.48 3.20
CA ASP A 96 15.66 9.54 4.65
C ASP A 96 15.65 8.14 5.29
N GLN A 97 14.89 7.20 4.72
CA GLN A 97 14.76 5.84 5.26
C GLN A 97 16.06 5.04 5.13
N PHE A 98 16.71 5.07 3.97
CA PHE A 98 18.00 4.40 3.79
C PHE A 98 19.12 5.07 4.59
N ALA A 99 19.05 6.38 4.88
CA ALA A 99 19.98 7.01 5.81
C ALA A 99 19.85 6.44 7.24
N LEU A 100 18.66 5.99 7.65
CA LEU A 100 18.41 5.37 8.96
C LEU A 100 18.78 3.88 8.99
N VAL A 101 18.54 3.16 7.90
CA VAL A 101 18.70 1.71 7.80
C VAL A 101 19.34 1.35 6.45
N ASN A 102 20.65 1.57 6.33
CA ASN A 102 21.45 1.04 5.22
C ASN A 102 22.22 -0.20 5.69
N ASP A 103 21.53 -1.34 5.81
CA ASP A 103 22.15 -2.62 6.11
C ASP A 103 21.86 -3.66 5.00
N ASN A 104 22.50 -4.82 5.09
CA ASN A 104 22.33 -5.90 4.12
C ASN A 104 21.02 -6.67 4.37
N SER A 105 19.90 -5.97 4.26
CA SER A 105 18.54 -6.49 4.39
C SER A 105 17.85 -6.57 3.02
N ASN A 106 16.80 -7.35 2.93
CA ASN A 106 15.86 -7.30 1.83
C ASN A 106 14.80 -6.23 2.15
N TYR A 107 14.52 -5.32 1.23
CA TYR A 107 13.55 -4.25 1.42
C TYR A 107 12.38 -4.38 0.48
N ILE A 108 11.18 -4.35 1.06
CA ILE A 108 9.93 -4.20 0.34
C ILE A 108 9.45 -2.77 0.54
N LEU A 109 8.95 -2.16 -0.53
CA LEU A 109 8.34 -0.84 -0.49
C LEU A 109 6.81 -0.96 -0.63
N ALA A 110 6.06 -0.44 0.32
CA ALA A 110 4.63 -0.17 0.16
C ALA A 110 4.42 1.34 0.00
N MET A 111 3.86 1.76 -1.13
CA MET A 111 3.46 3.13 -1.37
C MET A 111 1.95 3.24 -1.26
N ILE A 112 1.46 4.19 -0.47
CA ILE A 112 0.03 4.49 -0.34
C ILE A 112 -0.19 5.93 -0.75
N THR A 113 -0.89 6.12 -1.86
CA THR A 113 -1.06 7.41 -2.52
C THR A 113 -2.48 7.57 -3.05
N ASP A 114 -2.93 8.80 -3.34
CA ASP A 114 -4.28 9.05 -3.88
C ASP A 114 -4.26 9.00 -5.42
N CYS A 115 -3.78 7.88 -5.97
CA CYS A 115 -3.57 7.67 -7.42
C CYS A 115 -4.74 6.99 -8.13
N ASP A 116 -5.88 6.81 -7.47
CA ASP A 116 -7.06 6.08 -7.96
C ASP A 116 -8.03 6.92 -8.79
N LYS A 117 -7.83 8.24 -8.85
CA LYS A 117 -8.72 9.12 -9.62
C LYS A 117 -8.21 9.40 -11.04
N GLY A 118 -6.97 9.01 -11.35
CA GLY A 118 -6.32 9.21 -12.64
C GLY A 118 -6.65 8.11 -13.64
N PRO A 119 -6.47 8.37 -14.95
CA PRO A 119 -6.63 7.32 -15.97
C PRO A 119 -5.59 6.20 -15.78
N LEU A 120 -5.92 5.00 -16.25
CA LEU A 120 -5.05 3.81 -16.13
C LEU A 120 -3.62 4.06 -16.66
N ASP A 121 -3.48 4.77 -17.79
CA ASP A 121 -2.18 5.09 -18.36
C ASP A 121 -1.30 5.92 -17.42
N ALA A 122 -1.90 6.84 -16.66
CA ALA A 122 -1.17 7.64 -15.66
C ALA A 122 -0.73 6.76 -14.48
N PHE A 123 -1.57 5.82 -14.05
CA PHE A 123 -1.20 4.85 -13.01
C PHE A 123 -0.05 3.93 -13.46
N ASN A 124 -0.13 3.40 -14.69
CA ASN A 124 0.93 2.57 -15.28
C ASN A 124 2.24 3.36 -15.42
N LYS A 125 2.15 4.62 -15.84
CA LYS A 125 3.31 5.51 -15.90
C LYS A 125 3.92 5.72 -14.51
N LEU A 126 3.12 6.04 -13.49
CA LEU A 126 3.60 6.17 -12.12
C LEU A 126 4.34 4.91 -11.66
N LYS A 127 3.76 3.72 -11.90
CA LYS A 127 4.36 2.44 -11.54
C LYS A 127 5.74 2.24 -12.19
N ASN A 128 5.88 2.57 -13.47
CA ASN A 128 7.15 2.48 -14.19
C ASN A 128 8.16 3.52 -13.70
N ASP A 129 7.74 4.77 -13.53
CA ASP A 129 8.64 5.86 -13.14
C ASP A 129 9.16 5.67 -11.70
N VAL A 130 8.35 5.08 -10.81
CA VAL A 130 8.80 4.65 -9.47
C VAL A 130 9.91 3.59 -9.58
N MET A 131 9.73 2.58 -10.43
CA MET A 131 10.75 1.54 -10.66
C MET A 131 12.04 2.15 -11.23
N GLU A 132 11.93 3.08 -12.18
CA GLU A 132 13.09 3.81 -12.70
C GLU A 132 13.80 4.63 -11.61
N THR A 133 13.04 5.26 -10.72
CA THR A 133 13.57 6.07 -9.61
C THR A 133 14.34 5.21 -8.62
N ILE A 134 13.80 4.02 -8.30
CA ILE A 134 14.46 3.02 -7.44
C ILE A 134 15.80 2.59 -8.05
N ASN A 135 15.78 2.18 -9.33
CA ASN A 135 16.96 1.69 -10.02
C ASN A 135 18.02 2.78 -10.23
N ARG A 136 17.61 4.00 -10.62
CA ARG A 136 18.52 5.13 -10.89
C ARG A 136 19.30 5.55 -9.65
N ASN A 137 18.68 5.49 -8.47
CA ASN A 137 19.29 5.87 -7.21
C ASN A 137 19.94 4.69 -6.47
N ASN A 138 19.94 3.48 -7.07
CA ASN A 138 20.48 2.25 -6.47
C ASN A 138 19.89 1.95 -5.07
N TYR A 139 18.61 2.25 -4.85
CA TYR A 139 17.94 1.81 -3.63
C TYR A 139 17.80 0.29 -3.66
N ASN A 140 18.21 -0.38 -2.59
CA ASN A 140 18.14 -1.84 -2.48
C ASN A 140 16.71 -2.29 -2.15
N ILE A 141 15.75 -2.02 -3.06
CA ILE A 141 14.34 -2.43 -2.93
C ILE A 141 14.12 -3.63 -3.84
N ASP A 142 13.81 -4.76 -3.22
CA ASP A 142 13.59 -6.02 -3.92
C ASP A 142 12.22 -6.09 -4.60
N TYR A 143 11.23 -5.45 -3.98
CA TYR A 143 9.86 -5.42 -4.50
C TYR A 143 9.08 -4.20 -4.00
N TYR A 144 8.08 -3.76 -4.77
CA TYR A 144 7.22 -2.67 -4.35
C TYR A 144 5.74 -2.89 -4.71
N PHE A 145 4.88 -2.31 -3.89
CA PHE A 145 3.42 -2.32 -4.04
C PHE A 145 2.90 -0.88 -4.05
N ILE A 146 1.91 -0.59 -4.90
CA ILE A 146 1.21 0.69 -4.89
C ILE A 146 -0.24 0.47 -4.47
N PHE A 147 -0.62 1.05 -3.34
CA PHE A 147 -1.99 1.09 -2.85
C PHE A 147 -2.56 2.48 -3.11
N SER A 148 -3.81 2.53 -3.57
CA SER A 148 -4.56 3.77 -3.51
C SER A 148 -5.30 3.90 -2.18
N TYR A 149 -5.51 5.11 -1.65
CA TYR A 149 -6.32 5.30 -0.44
C TYR A 149 -7.72 4.76 -0.61
N ARG A 150 -8.38 5.11 -1.73
CA ARG A 150 -9.69 4.56 -2.02
C ARG A 150 -9.65 3.05 -2.20
N GLY A 151 -8.60 2.50 -2.81
CA GLY A 151 -8.44 1.06 -2.93
C GLY A 151 -8.24 0.36 -1.59
N PHE A 152 -7.52 0.99 -0.66
CA PHE A 152 -7.42 0.52 0.72
C PHE A 152 -8.80 0.56 1.39
N GLU A 153 -9.53 1.66 1.30
CA GLU A 153 -10.85 1.80 1.91
C GLU A 153 -11.89 0.84 1.30
N ASP A 154 -11.92 0.73 -0.03
CA ASP A 154 -12.77 -0.18 -0.77
C ASP A 154 -12.39 -1.63 -0.52
N TRP A 155 -11.12 -1.93 -0.27
CA TRP A 155 -10.73 -3.25 0.20
C TRP A 155 -11.30 -3.53 1.60
N MET A 156 -11.20 -2.57 2.51
CA MET A 156 -11.55 -2.77 3.92
C MET A 156 -13.03 -3.13 4.12
N LYS A 157 -13.91 -2.80 3.16
CA LYS A 157 -15.31 -3.22 3.18
C LYS A 157 -15.50 -4.74 3.26
N PHE A 158 -14.58 -5.52 2.68
CA PHE A 158 -14.69 -6.98 2.64
C PHE A 158 -14.52 -7.64 4.02
N TYR A 159 -13.94 -6.94 5.00
CA TYR A 159 -13.92 -7.38 6.39
C TYR A 159 -15.29 -7.26 7.08
N LEU A 160 -16.09 -6.28 6.69
CA LEU A 160 -17.35 -5.94 7.36
C LEU A 160 -18.57 -6.55 6.68
N GLU A 161 -18.63 -6.44 5.35
CA GLU A 161 -19.80 -6.80 4.56
C GLU A 161 -19.43 -7.81 3.47
N ASN A 162 -20.43 -8.37 2.79
CA ASN A 162 -20.22 -9.32 1.69
C ASN A 162 -19.88 -8.62 0.37
N GLY A 163 -19.61 -7.31 0.38
CA GLY A 163 -19.18 -6.55 -0.79
C GLY A 163 -20.31 -6.15 -1.76
N GLU A 164 -21.58 -6.42 -1.43
CA GLU A 164 -22.73 -5.95 -2.20
C GLU A 164 -23.02 -4.46 -1.93
N CYS A 165 -23.46 -3.76 -2.97
CA CYS A 165 -23.64 -2.31 -3.11
C CYS A 165 -23.74 -1.51 -1.79
N ILE A 166 -22.64 -0.85 -1.43
CA ILE A 166 -22.56 -0.02 -0.24
C ILE A 166 -23.31 1.29 -0.49
N SER A 167 -24.41 1.49 0.22
CA SER A 167 -25.13 2.78 0.23
C SER A 167 -24.48 3.81 1.16
N ASN A 168 -23.54 3.41 2.02
CA ASN A 168 -22.97 4.29 3.06
C ASN A 168 -21.47 4.11 3.29
N LEU A 169 -20.67 4.42 2.27
CA LEU A 169 -19.21 4.26 2.28
C LEU A 169 -18.54 5.06 3.41
N GLN A 170 -19.11 6.22 3.77
CA GLN A 170 -18.59 7.05 4.86
C GLN A 170 -18.64 6.32 6.21
N ASN A 171 -19.77 5.70 6.54
CA ASN A 171 -19.90 4.93 7.78
C ASN A 171 -18.92 3.74 7.83
N ILE A 172 -18.70 3.07 6.70
CA ILE A 172 -17.72 1.98 6.60
C ILE A 172 -16.32 2.50 6.88
N LYS A 173 -15.93 3.63 6.30
CA LYS A 173 -14.61 4.25 6.55
C LYS A 173 -14.43 4.57 8.04
N ASP A 174 -15.43 5.17 8.67
CA ASP A 174 -15.36 5.54 10.09
C ASP A 174 -15.29 4.31 10.99
N ASN A 175 -16.06 3.25 10.68
CA ASN A 175 -16.01 1.97 11.39
C ASN A 175 -14.63 1.29 11.24
N ILE A 176 -14.08 1.24 10.03
CA ILE A 176 -12.76 0.65 9.77
C ILE A 176 -11.67 1.42 10.51
N LYS A 177 -11.68 2.76 10.46
CA LYS A 177 -10.74 3.60 11.20
C LYS A 177 -10.80 3.33 12.71
N SER A 178 -12.01 3.17 13.26
CA SER A 178 -12.21 2.81 14.66
C SER A 178 -11.65 1.42 14.97
N MET A 179 -11.95 0.42 14.15
CA MET A 179 -11.49 -0.96 14.32
C MET A 179 -9.97 -1.10 14.16
N ILE A 180 -9.34 -0.38 13.22
CA ILE A 180 -7.87 -0.30 13.11
C ILE A 180 -7.31 0.32 14.38
N LYS A 181 -7.89 1.42 14.85
CA LYS A 181 -7.42 2.11 16.05
C LYS A 181 -7.48 1.22 17.29
N GLU A 182 -8.54 0.44 17.44
CA GLU A 182 -8.78 -0.49 18.56
C GLU A 182 -8.14 -1.87 18.35
N LYS A 183 -7.47 -2.08 17.21
CA LYS A 183 -6.86 -3.36 16.83
C LYS A 183 -7.86 -4.52 16.90
N HIS A 184 -9.05 -4.28 16.36
CA HIS A 184 -10.17 -5.21 16.44
C HIS A 184 -9.92 -6.46 15.58
N SER A 185 -10.11 -7.65 16.18
CA SER A 185 -9.81 -8.95 15.53
C SER A 185 -10.55 -9.18 14.21
N THR A 186 -11.73 -8.59 14.02
CA THR A 186 -12.47 -8.63 12.74
C THR A 186 -11.62 -8.22 11.53
N ILE A 187 -10.74 -7.24 11.69
CA ILE A 187 -9.87 -6.79 10.59
C ILE A 187 -8.62 -7.68 10.47
N PHE A 188 -8.04 -8.08 11.61
CA PHE A 188 -6.72 -8.73 11.63
C PHE A 188 -6.75 -10.27 11.57
N ASN A 189 -7.93 -10.90 11.70
CA ASN A 189 -8.08 -12.36 11.72
C ASN A 189 -8.94 -12.89 10.55
N ARG A 190 -9.32 -12.03 9.60
CA ARG A 190 -10.27 -12.38 8.52
C ARG A 190 -9.77 -12.01 7.13
N HIS A 191 -8.46 -11.91 6.95
CA HIS A 191 -7.91 -11.47 5.66
C HIS A 191 -8.22 -12.47 4.56
N ARG A 192 -8.09 -13.78 4.81
CA ARG A 192 -8.48 -14.80 3.83
C ARG A 192 -9.94 -14.73 3.40
N ASP A 193 -10.86 -14.51 4.36
CA ASP A 193 -12.28 -14.29 4.05
C ASP A 193 -12.46 -13.06 3.15
N ALA A 194 -11.78 -11.96 3.48
CA ALA A 194 -11.84 -10.72 2.71
C ALA A 194 -11.29 -10.90 1.28
N ILE A 195 -10.16 -11.62 1.12
CA ILE A 195 -9.58 -11.98 -0.19
C ILE A 195 -10.58 -12.79 -1.02
N ASN A 196 -11.18 -13.81 -0.41
CA ASN A 196 -12.15 -14.66 -1.12
C ASN A 196 -13.38 -13.88 -1.59
N LYS A 197 -13.94 -13.00 -0.74
CA LYS A 197 -15.05 -12.11 -1.12
C LYS A 197 -14.66 -11.15 -2.25
N TYR A 198 -13.47 -10.55 -2.16
CA TYR A 198 -12.96 -9.67 -3.21
C TYR A 198 -12.86 -10.40 -4.55
N ARG A 199 -12.24 -11.59 -4.57
CA ARG A 199 -12.09 -12.41 -5.78
C ARG A 199 -13.42 -12.75 -6.44
N GLN A 200 -14.45 -13.05 -5.64
CA GLN A 200 -15.81 -13.34 -6.15
C GLN A 200 -16.44 -12.15 -6.87
N LEU A 201 -16.07 -10.91 -6.50
CA LEU A 201 -16.72 -9.70 -7.00
C LEU A 201 -15.96 -9.01 -8.12
N THR A 202 -14.64 -9.18 -8.20
CA THR A 202 -13.79 -8.41 -9.13
C THR A 202 -13.31 -9.20 -10.35
N ASN A 203 -13.83 -10.41 -10.61
CA ASN A 203 -13.35 -11.32 -11.68
C ASN A 203 -11.81 -11.39 -11.70
N TYR A 204 -11.26 -11.50 -10.49
CA TYR A 204 -9.83 -11.38 -10.23
C TYR A 204 -9.08 -12.60 -10.76
N ASN A 205 -8.32 -12.41 -11.85
CA ASN A 205 -7.32 -13.38 -12.27
C ASN A 205 -5.96 -12.97 -11.69
N SER A 206 -5.30 -13.93 -11.06
CA SER A 206 -4.01 -13.74 -10.39
C SER A 206 -2.88 -13.56 -11.40
N PRO A 207 -2.02 -12.54 -11.23
CA PRO A 207 -2.40 -11.16 -10.98
C PRO A 207 -2.75 -10.41 -12.27
N LEU A 208 -3.22 -9.19 -12.09
CA LEU A 208 -3.40 -8.23 -13.17
C LEU A 208 -2.04 -7.85 -13.75
N ASP A 209 -1.66 -8.55 -14.82
CA ASP A 209 -0.58 -8.13 -15.73
C ASP A 209 -0.80 -6.68 -16.21
N ASN A 210 -2.06 -6.25 -16.22
CA ASN A 210 -2.54 -4.90 -16.43
C ASN A 210 -3.86 -4.70 -15.64
N TYR A 211 -4.14 -3.51 -15.13
CA TYR A 211 -5.45 -3.24 -14.53
C TYR A 211 -6.55 -3.01 -15.59
N GLU A 212 -6.29 -3.33 -16.87
CA GLU A 212 -7.22 -3.12 -17.98
C GLU A 212 -8.49 -3.98 -17.86
N SER A 213 -8.44 -5.08 -17.12
CA SER A 213 -9.64 -5.88 -16.83
C SER A 213 -10.45 -5.39 -15.63
N ILE A 214 -9.96 -4.41 -14.87
CA ILE A 214 -10.75 -3.72 -13.85
C ILE A 214 -11.59 -2.66 -14.58
N ILE A 215 -12.87 -2.97 -14.76
CA ILE A 215 -13.83 -2.12 -15.47
C ILE A 215 -14.18 -0.86 -14.65
N ASP A 216 -14.08 -0.93 -13.31
CA ASP A 216 -14.39 0.16 -12.40
C ASP A 216 -13.32 0.34 -11.30
N TYR A 217 -12.85 1.58 -11.15
CA TYR A 217 -11.95 2.09 -10.10
C TYR A 217 -12.39 1.67 -8.68
N PRO A 218 -11.45 1.49 -7.72
CA PRO A 218 -10.04 1.93 -7.71
C PRO A 218 -8.98 0.83 -7.96
N TYR A 219 -7.84 1.22 -8.56
CA TYR A 219 -6.64 0.36 -8.73
C TYR A 219 -5.83 0.29 -7.43
N SER A 220 -5.46 -0.91 -6.97
CA SER A 220 -4.68 -1.10 -5.75
C SER A 220 -4.03 -2.47 -5.68
N ASP A 221 -2.77 -2.53 -5.23
CA ASP A 221 -2.04 -3.78 -5.00
C ASP A 221 -2.36 -4.46 -3.67
N PHE A 222 -3.31 -3.94 -2.90
CA PHE A 222 -3.55 -4.37 -1.53
C PHE A 222 -3.81 -5.89 -1.33
N PRO A 223 -4.72 -6.55 -2.08
CA PRO A 223 -4.92 -7.99 -1.94
C PRO A 223 -3.67 -8.80 -2.29
N TYR A 224 -2.89 -8.35 -3.28
CA TYR A 224 -1.62 -8.99 -3.66
C TYR A 224 -0.56 -8.88 -2.58
N PHE A 225 -0.48 -7.73 -1.90
CA PHE A 225 0.44 -7.56 -0.80
C PHE A 225 0.19 -8.59 0.31
N LEU A 226 -1.08 -8.82 0.65
CA LEU A 226 -1.42 -9.87 1.61
C LEU A 226 -1.03 -11.23 1.06
N GLU A 227 -1.50 -11.64 -0.12
CA GLU A 227 -1.13 -12.94 -0.70
C GLU A 227 0.40 -13.16 -0.77
N TYR A 228 1.15 -12.09 -1.07
CA TYR A 228 2.61 -12.10 -1.07
C TYR A 228 3.19 -12.35 0.34
N LEU A 229 2.68 -11.70 1.39
CA LEU A 229 3.09 -11.97 2.76
C LEU A 229 2.81 -13.44 3.17
N GLU A 230 1.68 -14.00 2.74
CA GLU A 230 1.31 -15.39 3.05
C GLU A 230 2.29 -16.35 2.38
N GLN A 231 2.51 -16.15 1.07
CA GLN A 231 3.29 -17.08 0.25
C GLN A 231 4.79 -16.99 0.50
N GLN A 232 5.33 -15.78 0.72
CA GLN A 232 6.77 -15.58 0.89
C GLN A 232 7.22 -15.66 2.34
N TYR A 233 6.36 -15.29 3.29
CA TYR A 233 6.75 -15.17 4.70
C TYR A 233 6.00 -16.12 5.63
N ASN A 234 5.08 -16.93 5.11
CA ASN A 234 4.19 -17.78 5.91
C ASN A 234 3.47 -17.00 7.02
N ILE A 235 3.22 -15.71 6.80
CA ILE A 235 2.45 -14.89 7.73
C ILE A 235 1.00 -15.33 7.58
N PRO A 236 0.36 -15.88 8.63
CA PRO A 236 -1.01 -16.34 8.54
C PRO A 236 -1.92 -15.12 8.41
N ILE A 237 -2.61 -15.05 7.27
CA ILE A 237 -3.59 -14.02 6.93
C ILE A 237 -4.97 -14.67 6.79
#